data_AF-A0A667GJ52-F1
#
_entry.id   AF-A0A667GJ52-F1
#
_cell.length_a   1.000
_cell.length_b   1.000
_cell.length_c   1.000
_cell.angle_alpha   90.00
_cell.angle_beta   90.00
_cell.angle_gamma   90.00
#
_symmetry.space_group_name_H-M   'P 1'
#
loop_
_entity.id
_entity.type
_entity.pdbx_description
1 polymer ?
#
loop_
_entity_poly.entity_id
_entity_poly.type
_entity_poly.pdbx_seq_one_letter_code
_entity_poly.pdbx_strand_id
1 'polypeptide(L)'
;MPTEHKQQLPEFPESFLSSRHFIYQKLEIAYAIHKPFPFLEGLRDNSFITETMYRESMEAYRNQVPVPRLVYNILSHLEKMFNLSFLQILFSRINLREYPDLTRILKSFRSDSVWQKDKEGQRGREMNRDG
;
A
#
# COMPACT_ATOMS: atom_id res chain seq x y z
N MET A 1 -6.38 36.96 28.48
CA MET A 1 -7.28 36.56 27.38
C MET A 1 -6.58 35.51 26.54
N PRO A 2 -7.28 34.44 26.13
CA PRO A 2 -6.68 33.14 25.86
C PRO A 2 -5.93 33.14 24.53
N THR A 3 -4.69 32.66 24.55
CA THR A 3 -3.92 32.33 23.35
C THR A 3 -4.64 31.20 22.63
N GLU A 4 -5.16 31.47 21.44
CA GLU A 4 -5.81 30.47 20.60
C GLU A 4 -4.84 29.32 20.34
N HIS A 5 -5.12 28.17 20.98
CA HIS A 5 -4.54 26.90 20.62
C HIS A 5 -4.94 26.60 19.17
N LYS A 6 -4.04 26.87 18.23
CA LYS A 6 -4.05 26.21 16.93
C LYS A 6 -4.05 24.71 17.21
N GLN A 7 -5.20 24.07 17.06
CA GLN A 7 -5.31 22.62 17.07
C GLN A 7 -4.48 22.12 15.89
N GLN A 8 -3.24 21.72 16.19
CA GLN A 8 -2.43 20.92 15.28
C GLN A 8 -3.25 19.66 15.03
N LEU A 9 -3.77 19.51 13.81
CA LEU A 9 -4.32 18.22 13.38
C LEU A 9 -3.25 17.17 13.67
N PRO A 10 -3.62 15.96 14.15
CA PRO A 10 -2.65 14.92 14.38
C PRO A 10 -1.91 14.67 13.06
N GLU A 11 -0.59 14.92 13.05
CA GLU A 11 0.29 14.45 11.98
C GLU A 11 0.25 12.93 12.05
N PHE A 12 -0.65 12.33 11.26
CA PHE A 12 -0.64 10.89 11.09
C PHE A 12 0.68 10.53 10.41
N PRO A 13 1.49 9.62 10.98
CA PRO A 13 2.75 9.25 10.37
C PRO A 13 2.48 8.77 8.94
N GLU A 14 3.33 9.10 7.97
CA GLU A 14 3.15 8.73 6.56
C GLU A 14 2.86 7.22 6.37
N SER A 15 3.37 6.39 7.29
CA SER A 15 3.09 4.96 7.37
C SER A 15 1.62 4.62 7.65
N PHE A 16 0.91 5.42 8.45
CA PHE A 16 -0.52 5.25 8.76
C PHE A 16 -1.42 5.61 7.57
N LEU A 17 -1.09 6.69 6.85
CA LEU A 17 -1.80 7.03 5.61
C LEU A 17 -1.56 5.97 4.53
N SER A 18 -0.31 5.49 4.43
CA SER A 18 0.06 4.40 3.53
C SER A 18 -0.65 3.07 3.87
N SER A 19 -0.81 2.74 5.15
CA SER A 19 -1.49 1.50 5.56
C SER A 19 -2.99 1.57 5.28
N ARG A 20 -3.65 2.69 5.58
CA ARG A 20 -5.07 2.88 5.27
C ARG A 20 -5.32 2.86 3.76
N HIS A 21 -4.45 3.51 2.98
CA HIS A 21 -4.55 3.48 1.53
C HIS A 21 -4.32 2.07 0.97
N PHE A 22 -3.36 1.32 1.52
CA PHE A 22 -3.16 -0.08 1.18
C PHE A 22 -4.42 -0.92 1.42
N ILE A 23 -5.11 -0.73 2.55
CA ILE A 23 -6.37 -1.43 2.84
C ILE A 23 -7.42 -1.15 1.77
N TYR A 24 -7.58 0.11 1.35
CA TYR A 24 -8.53 0.48 0.29
C TYR A 24 -8.16 -0.10 -1.08
N GLN A 25 -6.86 -0.14 -1.39
CA GLN A 25 -6.37 -0.66 -2.67
C GLN A 25 -6.16 -2.17 -2.68
N LYS A 26 -6.32 -2.86 -1.54
CA LYS A 26 -6.00 -4.29 -1.39
C LYS A 26 -6.70 -5.18 -2.42
N LEU A 27 -7.98 -4.91 -2.69
CA LEU A 27 -8.74 -5.66 -3.69
C LEU A 27 -8.20 -5.44 -5.10
N GLU A 28 -7.91 -4.19 -5.46
CA GLU A 28 -7.32 -3.83 -6.76
C GLU A 28 -5.95 -4.48 -6.94
N ILE A 29 -5.12 -4.50 -5.89
CA ILE A 29 -3.81 -5.17 -5.90
C ILE A 29 -3.99 -6.67 -6.16
N ALA A 30 -4.98 -7.30 -5.50
CA ALA A 30 -5.25 -8.71 -5.68
C ALA A 30 -5.67 -9.07 -7.11
N TYR A 31 -6.44 -8.21 -7.78
CA TYR A 31 -6.82 -8.41 -9.18
C TYR A 31 -5.68 -8.11 -10.16
N ALA A 32 -4.79 -7.17 -9.84
CA ALA A 32 -3.64 -6.85 -10.68
C ALA A 32 -2.61 -8.00 -10.75
N ILE A 33 -2.50 -8.81 -9.69
CA ILE A 33 -1.59 -9.95 -9.63
C ILE A 33 -2.29 -11.19 -10.16
N HIS A 34 -2.11 -11.48 -11.45
CA HIS A 34 -2.81 -12.57 -12.15
C HIS A 34 -2.09 -13.94 -12.11
N LYS A 35 -0.90 -14.02 -11.53
CA LYS A 35 -0.17 -15.29 -11.29
C LYS A 35 0.68 -15.20 -10.02
N PRO A 36 1.08 -16.35 -9.41
CA PRO A 36 1.84 -16.31 -8.16
C PRO A 36 3.28 -15.81 -8.31
N PHE A 37 3.99 -16.21 -9.37
CA PHE A 37 5.36 -15.77 -9.63
C PHE A 37 5.38 -14.46 -10.42
N PRO A 38 6.14 -13.43 -10.00
CA PRO A 38 7.18 -13.42 -8.95
C PRO A 38 6.73 -12.91 -7.57
N PHE A 39 5.42 -12.75 -7.35
CA PHE A 39 4.90 -12.12 -6.14
C PHE A 39 5.22 -12.91 -4.87
N LEU A 40 4.94 -14.22 -4.87
CA LEU A 40 5.17 -15.06 -3.70
C LEU A 40 6.67 -15.23 -3.39
N GLU A 41 7.49 -15.38 -4.43
CA GLU A 41 8.96 -15.49 -4.29
C GLU A 41 9.53 -14.20 -3.72
N GLY A 42 9.11 -13.04 -4.23
CA GLY A 42 9.53 -11.75 -3.69
C GLY A 42 9.21 -11.61 -2.20
N LEU A 43 8.05 -12.08 -1.75
CA LEU A 43 7.67 -12.05 -0.34
C LEU A 43 8.47 -13.03 0.51
N ARG A 44 8.63 -14.27 0.04
CA ARG A 44 9.35 -15.33 0.77
C ARG A 44 10.82 -14.99 0.92
N ASP A 45 11.48 -14.61 -0.17
CA ASP A 45 12.92 -14.35 -0.20
C ASP A 45 13.30 -13.11 0.62
N ASN A 46 12.33 -12.24 0.92
CA ASN A 46 12.47 -11.08 1.81
C ASN A 46 11.82 -11.30 3.20
N SER A 47 11.49 -12.54 3.56
CA SER A 47 10.96 -12.94 4.87
C SER A 47 9.63 -12.27 5.29
N PHE A 48 8.82 -11.81 4.34
CA PHE A 48 7.46 -11.30 4.61
C PHE A 48 6.43 -12.42 4.82
N ILE A 49 6.67 -13.58 4.23
CA ILE A 49 5.88 -14.79 4.44
C ILE A 49 6.81 -15.93 4.84
N THR A 50 6.29 -16.84 5.67
CA THR A 50 7.04 -18.04 6.08
C THR A 50 7.07 -19.06 4.92
N GLU A 51 8.01 -20.00 4.99
CA GLU A 51 8.06 -21.13 4.04
C GLU A 51 6.74 -21.94 4.07
N THR A 52 6.14 -22.11 5.25
CA THR A 52 4.84 -22.76 5.39
C THR A 52 3.75 -22.03 4.61
N MET A 53 3.62 -20.70 4.79
CA MET A 53 2.64 -19.91 4.05
C MET A 53 2.88 -19.93 2.54
N TYR A 54 4.15 -19.92 2.11
CA TYR A 54 4.51 -20.07 0.70
C TYR A 54 4.03 -21.41 0.14
N ARG A 55 4.34 -22.52 0.83
CA ARG A 55 3.92 -23.87 0.40
C ARG A 55 2.40 -24.03 0.35
N GLU A 56 1.69 -23.56 1.37
CA GLU A 56 0.22 -23.58 1.43
C GLU A 56 -0.39 -22.75 0.31
N SER A 57 0.19 -21.59 -0.01
CA SER A 57 -0.26 -20.75 -1.13
C SER A 57 -0.05 -21.45 -2.47
N MET A 58 1.11 -22.05 -2.69
CA MET A 58 1.39 -22.81 -3.91
C MET A 58 0.51 -24.05 -4.04
N GLU A 59 0.18 -24.71 -2.93
CA GLU A 59 -0.79 -25.81 -2.90
C GLU A 59 -2.21 -25.34 -3.24
N ALA A 60 -2.67 -24.22 -2.67
CA ALA A 60 -3.95 -23.62 -3.01
C ALA A 60 -4.02 -23.25 -4.50
N TYR A 61 -2.94 -22.72 -5.07
CA TYR A 61 -2.84 -22.45 -6.51
C TYR A 61 -2.95 -23.73 -7.35
N ARG A 62 -2.28 -24.83 -6.96
CA ARG A 62 -2.41 -26.14 -7.63
C ARG A 62 -3.83 -26.70 -7.54
N ASN A 63 -4.52 -26.44 -6.44
CA ASN A 63 -5.92 -26.78 -6.23
C ASN A 63 -6.90 -25.82 -6.93
N GLN A 64 -6.41 -25.00 -7.87
CA GLN A 64 -7.20 -24.10 -8.72
C GLN A 64 -7.97 -23.02 -7.94
N VAL A 65 -7.49 -22.65 -6.74
CA VAL A 65 -8.01 -21.45 -6.07
C VAL A 65 -7.70 -20.24 -6.95
N PRO A 66 -8.69 -19.35 -7.23
CA PRO A 66 -8.46 -18.17 -8.04
C PRO A 66 -7.30 -17.33 -7.50
N VAL A 67 -6.37 -16.94 -8.37
CA VAL A 67 -5.18 -16.18 -7.97
C VAL A 67 -5.53 -14.90 -7.20
N PRO A 68 -6.54 -14.09 -7.59
CA PRO A 68 -6.91 -12.92 -6.80
C PRO A 68 -7.31 -13.27 -5.36
N ARG A 69 -7.97 -14.42 -5.14
CA ARG A 69 -8.35 -14.87 -3.79
C ARG A 69 -7.14 -15.27 -2.97
N LEU A 70 -6.20 -15.99 -3.58
CA LEU A 70 -4.92 -16.34 -2.95
C LEU A 70 -4.13 -15.09 -2.56
N VAL A 71 -3.98 -14.15 -3.50
CA VAL A 71 -3.26 -12.89 -3.26
C VAL A 71 -3.95 -12.08 -2.16
N TYR A 72 -5.27 -11.93 -2.21
CA TYR A 72 -6.02 -11.20 -1.19
C TYR A 72 -5.82 -11.77 0.23
N ASN A 73 -5.73 -13.09 0.37
CA ASN A 73 -5.47 -13.73 1.66
C ASN A 73 -4.06 -13.39 2.18
N ILE A 74 -3.04 -13.43 1.33
CA ILE A 74 -1.67 -13.02 1.68
C ILE A 74 -1.63 -11.55 2.06
N LEU A 75 -2.25 -10.67 1.26
CA LEU A 75 -2.32 -9.25 1.56
C LEU A 75 -3.04 -8.97 2.89
N SER A 76 -4.07 -9.74 3.23
CA SER A 76 -4.80 -9.61 4.51
C SER A 76 -3.98 -10.09 5.70
N HIS A 77 -3.05 -11.03 5.50
CA HIS A 77 -2.05 -11.37 6.53
C HIS A 77 -1.06 -10.21 6.72
N LEU A 78 -0.50 -9.70 5.62
CA LEU A 78 0.51 -8.64 5.64
C LEU A 78 -0.03 -7.30 6.14
N GLU A 79 -1.33 -7.03 5.96
CA GLU A 79 -2.02 -5.86 6.53
C GLU A 79 -1.81 -5.72 8.04
N LYS A 80 -1.81 -6.85 8.77
CA LYS A 80 -1.62 -6.86 10.24
C LYS A 80 -0.21 -6.48 10.68
N MET A 81 0.75 -6.66 9.78
CA MET A 81 2.17 -6.42 10.00
C MET A 81 2.71 -5.38 9.00
N PHE A 82 1.85 -4.44 8.62
CA PHE A 82 2.12 -3.52 7.53
C PHE A 82 3.43 -2.75 7.74
N ASN A 83 4.26 -2.72 6.71
CA ASN A 83 5.53 -2.00 6.68
C ASN A 83 5.74 -1.39 5.29
N LEU A 84 6.37 -0.21 5.22
CA LEU A 84 6.75 0.42 3.96
C LEU A 84 7.72 -0.43 3.13
N SER A 85 8.57 -1.24 3.77
CA SER A 85 9.43 -2.19 3.06
C SER A 85 8.63 -3.24 2.27
N PHE A 86 7.46 -3.65 2.76
CA PHE A 86 6.56 -4.52 2.00
C PHE A 86 6.07 -3.85 0.71
N LEU A 87 5.71 -2.55 0.77
CA LEU A 87 5.30 -1.81 -0.44
C LEU A 87 6.45 -1.73 -1.47
N GLN A 88 7.71 -1.65 -1.02
CA GLN A 88 8.86 -1.67 -1.93
C GLN A 88 9.01 -3.01 -2.66
N ILE A 89 8.73 -4.13 -1.97
CA ILE A 89 8.71 -5.46 -2.60
C ILE A 89 7.52 -5.60 -3.55
N LEU A 90 6.32 -5.21 -3.09
CA LEU A 90 5.10 -5.26 -3.89
C LEU A 90 5.25 -4.48 -5.21
N PHE A 91 5.78 -3.25 -5.13
CA PHE A 91 6.02 -2.38 -6.29
C PHE A 91 7.46 -2.45 -6.81
N SER A 92 8.14 -3.58 -6.60
CA SER A 92 9.47 -3.80 -7.17
C SER A 92 9.44 -3.73 -8.69
N ARG A 93 10.59 -3.45 -9.32
CA ARG A 93 10.71 -3.40 -10.78
C ARG A 93 10.26 -4.71 -11.45
N ILE A 94 10.50 -5.85 -10.79
CA ILE A 94 10.12 -7.17 -11.28
C ILE A 94 8.59 -7.30 -11.27
N ASN A 95 7.94 -6.99 -10.13
CA ASN A 95 6.47 -7.04 -10.04
C ASN A 95 5.78 -6.04 -10.96
N LEU A 96 6.29 -4.82 -11.11
CA LEU A 96 5.70 -3.82 -12.02
C LEU A 96 5.81 -4.22 -13.49
N ARG A 97 6.87 -4.95 -13.85
CA ARG A 97 7.04 -5.49 -15.21
C ARG A 97 6.10 -6.67 -15.46
N GLU A 98 5.93 -7.54 -14.47
CA GLU A 98 5.07 -8.70 -14.59
C GLU A 98 3.57 -8.35 -14.49
N TYR A 99 3.24 -7.35 -13.67
CA TYR A 99 1.88 -6.92 -13.38
C TYR A 99 1.74 -5.41 -13.68
N PRO A 100 1.60 -5.02 -14.96
CA PRO A 100 1.54 -3.61 -15.35
C PRO A 100 0.45 -2.80 -14.63
N ASP A 101 -0.67 -3.44 -14.29
CA ASP A 101 -1.80 -2.82 -13.59
C ASP A 101 -1.43 -2.31 -12.18
N LEU A 102 -0.39 -2.88 -11.55
CA LEU A 102 0.17 -2.36 -10.30
C LEU A 102 0.71 -0.92 -10.45
N THR A 103 1.06 -0.50 -11.67
CA THR A 103 1.55 0.86 -11.92
C THR A 103 0.49 1.93 -11.62
N ARG A 104 -0.78 1.66 -11.99
CA ARG A 104 -1.89 2.57 -11.68
C ARG A 104 -2.08 2.69 -10.18
N ILE A 105 -1.97 1.57 -9.48
CA ILE A 105 -2.10 1.50 -8.03
C ILE A 105 -0.94 2.25 -7.36
N LEU A 106 0.31 2.02 -7.76
CA LEU A 106 1.48 2.74 -7.26
C LEU A 106 1.33 4.27 -7.39
N LYS A 107 0.78 4.74 -8.53
CA LYS A 107 0.51 6.18 -8.72
C LYS A 107 -0.48 6.72 -7.69
N SER A 108 -1.48 5.95 -7.28
CA SER A 108 -2.45 6.38 -6.26
C SER A 108 -1.79 6.67 -4.90
N PHE A 109 -0.78 5.87 -4.49
CA PHE A 109 0.01 6.14 -3.28
C PHE A 109 0.80 7.46 -3.36
N ARG A 110 1.11 7.95 -4.56
CA ARG A 110 1.83 9.23 -4.77
C ARG A 110 0.88 10.42 -4.91
N SER A 111 -0.33 10.21 -5.42
CA SER A 111 -1.31 11.30 -5.57
C SER A 111 -1.80 11.78 -4.20
N ASP A 112 -1.94 10.90 -3.21
CA ASP A 112 -2.35 11.28 -1.86
C ASP A 112 -1.35 12.22 -1.17
N SER A 113 -0.05 12.13 -1.50
CA SER A 113 0.96 13.05 -0.96
C SER A 113 1.03 14.39 -1.70
N VAL A 114 0.59 14.46 -2.95
CA VAL A 114 0.53 15.72 -3.73
C VAL A 114 -0.66 16.59 -3.31
N TRP A 115 -1.86 16.00 -3.18
CA TRP A 115 -3.05 16.74 -2.74
C TRP A 115 -2.95 17.25 -1.29
N GLN A 116 -2.13 16.61 -0.44
CA GLN A 116 -1.85 17.09 0.92
C GLN A 116 -0.97 18.35 0.93
N LYS A 117 0.09 18.38 0.11
CA LYS A 117 0.96 19.56 -0.02
C LYS A 117 0.24 20.77 -0.58
N ASP A 118 -0.68 20.57 -1.52
CA ASP A 118 -1.47 21.68 -2.09
C ASP A 118 -2.47 22.26 -1.08
N LYS A 119 -3.05 21.45 -0.18
CA LYS A 119 -3.93 21.93 0.89
C LYS A 119 -3.19 22.73 1.96
N GLU A 120 -1.96 22.37 2.29
CA GLU A 120 -1.12 23.14 3.22
C GLU A 120 -0.66 24.46 2.60
N GLY A 121 -0.28 24.44 1.31
CA GLY A 121 0.11 25.64 0.56
C GLY A 121 -1.02 26.65 0.35
N GLN A 122 -2.27 26.19 0.23
CA GLN A 122 -3.44 27.07 0.13
C GLN A 122 -3.82 27.68 1.49
N ARG A 123 -3.74 26.90 2.58
CA ARG A 123 -4.04 27.38 3.95
C ARG A 123 -3.06 28.47 4.42
N GLY A 124 -1.81 28.45 3.95
CA GLY A 124 -0.82 29.50 4.21
C GLY A 124 -1.03 30.80 3.41
N ARG A 125 -1.75 30.76 2.28
CA ARG A 125 -2.03 31.94 1.43
C ARG A 125 -3.30 32.68 1.82
N GLU A 126 -4.21 32.05 2.55
CA GLU A 126 -5.42 32.70 3.07
C GLU A 126 -5.13 33.53 4.35
N MET A 127 -4.11 33.18 5.14
CA MET A 127 -3.75 33.96 6.34
C MET A 127 -2.97 35.26 6.08
N ASN A 128 -2.59 35.57 4.83
CA ASN A 128 -1.79 36.76 4.47
C ASN A 128 -2.59 37.79 3.65
N ARG A 129 -3.91 37.64 3.52
CA ARG A 129 -4.75 38.59 2.76
C ARG A 129 -5.54 39.58 3.64
N ASP A 130 -5.51 39.43 4.96
CA ASP A 130 -6.23 40.28 5.91
C ASP A 130 -5.28 41.04 6.86
N GLY A 131 -4.10 41.45 6.37
CA GLY A 131 -3.12 42.29 7.10
C GLY A 131 -2.96 43.66 6.47
#